data_AF-A0A1F6JWE8-F1
#
_entry.id   AF-A0A1F6JWE8-F1
#
_cell.length_a   1.000
_cell.length_b   1.000
_cell.length_c   1.000
_cell.angle_alpha   90.00
_cell.angle_beta   90.00
_cell.angle_gamma   90.00
#
_symmetry.space_group_name_H-M   'P 1'
#
loop_
_entity.id
_entity.type
_entity.pdbx_description
1 polymer ?
#
loop_
_entity_poly.entity_id
_entity_poly.type
_entity_poly.pdbx_seq_one_letter_code
_entity_poly.pdbx_strand_id
1 'polypeptide(L)'
;MQQVERRISKELAAIEPSDQETFRAFFLYAGQVKDEEGIVIGIFPAALKRVIALAAEKAPFLGRLLDEDGELTPEAIEEFDRLRFVNAAVSSMSRFSVTSDQDIKNTEASTVRTLFTQRGIEMLKEATEYAVITWNANRVVV
;
A
#
# COMPACT_ATOMS: atom_id res chain seq x y z
N MET A 1 -1.43 11.39 -27.49
CA MET A 1 -0.53 10.98 -26.39
C MET A 1 -1.17 9.79 -25.67
N GLN A 2 -0.90 8.53 -26.07
CA GLN A 2 -1.55 7.34 -25.44
C GLN A 2 -0.67 6.07 -25.42
N GLN A 3 0.65 6.17 -25.63
CA GLN A 3 1.52 4.98 -25.73
C GLN A 3 2.48 4.78 -24.56
N VAL A 4 2.57 5.73 -23.62
CA VAL A 4 3.53 5.66 -22.51
C VAL A 4 2.95 4.87 -21.33
N GLU A 5 1.65 4.99 -21.04
CA GLU A 5 1.02 4.28 -19.92
C GLU A 5 1.01 2.75 -20.10
N ARG A 6 0.77 2.24 -21.31
CA ARG A 6 0.81 0.78 -21.57
C ARG A 6 2.21 0.16 -21.47
N ARG A 7 3.28 0.96 -21.55
CA ARG A 7 4.66 0.45 -21.48
C ARG A 7 5.16 0.32 -20.05
N ILE A 8 4.74 1.20 -19.16
CA ILE A 8 5.12 1.15 -17.74
C ILE A 8 4.52 -0.08 -17.05
N SER A 9 3.35 -0.56 -17.52
CA SER A 9 2.70 -1.78 -17.02
C SER A 9 3.54 -3.06 -17.18
N LYS A 10 4.46 -3.14 -18.15
CA LYS A 10 5.34 -4.30 -18.33
C LYS A 10 6.65 -4.23 -17.55
N GLU A 11 7.08 -3.04 -17.12
CA GLU A 11 8.37 -2.89 -16.41
C GLU A 11 8.28 -3.23 -14.92
N LEU A 12 7.07 -3.30 -14.36
CA LEU A 12 6.83 -3.44 -12.93
C LEU A 12 6.50 -4.87 -12.48
N ALA A 13 6.15 -5.77 -13.40
CA ALA A 13 5.68 -7.10 -13.04
C ALA A 13 6.19 -8.21 -13.97
N ALA A 14 6.54 -9.37 -13.40
CA ALA A 14 6.81 -10.58 -14.18
C ALA A 14 5.51 -11.18 -14.75
N ILE A 15 4.40 -10.95 -14.04
CA ILE A 15 2.99 -11.26 -14.36
C ILE A 15 2.17 -10.10 -13.80
N GLU A 16 1.21 -9.55 -14.54
CA GLU A 16 0.39 -8.42 -14.07
C GLU A 16 -0.35 -8.78 -12.77
N PRO A 17 -0.05 -8.13 -11.62
CA PRO A 17 -0.70 -8.45 -10.35
C PRO A 17 -2.16 -7.99 -10.38
N SER A 18 -3.03 -8.70 -9.68
CA SER A 18 -4.41 -8.29 -9.39
C SER A 18 -4.45 -7.12 -8.40
N ASP A 19 -5.56 -6.37 -8.36
CA ASP A 19 -5.72 -5.22 -7.47
C ASP A 19 -5.55 -5.60 -6.00
N GLN A 20 -6.03 -6.77 -5.61
CA GLN A 20 -5.82 -7.34 -4.28
C GLN A 20 -4.33 -7.53 -3.97
N GLU A 21 -3.55 -8.12 -4.88
CA GLU A 21 -2.11 -8.35 -4.69
C GLU A 21 -1.32 -7.04 -4.59
N THR A 22 -1.68 -6.04 -5.40
CA THR A 22 -1.09 -4.70 -5.31
C THR A 22 -1.45 -4.00 -4.01
N PHE A 23 -2.70 -4.15 -3.57
CA PHE A 23 -3.17 -3.60 -2.31
C PHE A 23 -2.43 -4.21 -1.11
N ARG A 24 -2.26 -5.53 -1.10
CA ARG A 24 -1.48 -6.25 -0.07
C ARG A 24 -0.01 -5.86 -0.08
N ALA A 25 0.59 -5.73 -1.26
CA ALA A 25 1.97 -5.27 -1.41
C ALA A 25 2.18 -3.88 -0.80
N PHE A 26 1.26 -2.95 -1.09
CA PHE A 26 1.25 -1.62 -0.50
C PHE A 26 1.17 -1.68 1.03
N PHE A 27 0.22 -2.45 1.58
CA PHE A 27 0.05 -2.59 3.02
C PHE A 27 1.26 -3.21 3.74
N LEU A 28 1.92 -4.18 3.10
CA LEU A 28 3.13 -4.82 3.62
C LEU A 28 4.22 -3.78 3.89
N TYR A 29 4.44 -2.84 2.97
CA TYR A 29 5.46 -1.80 3.13
C TYR A 29 5.00 -0.64 4.01
N ALA A 30 3.71 -0.28 3.95
CA ALA A 30 3.14 0.76 4.80
C ALA A 30 3.32 0.46 6.29
N GLY A 31 3.12 -0.80 6.69
CA GLY A 31 3.32 -1.25 8.07
C GLY A 31 4.78 -1.23 8.55
N GLN A 32 5.73 -0.89 7.68
CA GLN A 32 7.16 -0.81 7.97
C GLN A 32 7.68 0.63 8.01
N VAL A 33 6.88 1.62 7.59
CA VAL A 33 7.30 3.02 7.57
C VAL A 33 7.45 3.53 9.01
N LYS A 34 8.57 4.19 9.28
CA LYS A 34 8.91 4.76 10.59
C LYS A 34 9.11 6.26 10.49
N ASP A 35 8.85 6.98 11.57
CA ASP A 35 9.23 8.39 11.70
C ASP A 35 10.73 8.54 12.03
N GLU A 36 11.16 9.80 12.18
CA GLU A 36 12.54 10.15 12.53
C GLU A 36 12.98 9.58 13.90
N GLU A 37 12.03 9.27 14.78
CA GLU A 37 12.25 8.66 16.09
C GLU A 37 12.26 7.11 16.03
N GLY A 38 12.05 6.53 14.84
CA GLY A 38 12.01 5.09 14.62
C GLY A 38 10.69 4.42 15.00
N ILE A 39 9.63 5.20 15.25
CA ILE A 39 8.29 4.74 15.60
C ILE A 39 7.49 4.45 14.34
N VAL A 40 6.80 3.32 14.29
CA VAL A 40 5.98 2.94 13.13
C VAL A 40 4.79 3.90 12.96
N ILE A 41 4.72 4.53 11.79
CA ILE A 41 3.64 5.42 11.36
C ILE A 41 2.56 4.55 10.72
N GLY A 42 1.60 4.08 11.51
CA GLY A 42 0.50 3.28 10.98
C GLY A 42 -0.42 4.08 10.02
N ILE A 43 -1.03 3.40 9.05
CA ILE A 43 -2.10 3.95 8.21
C ILE A 43 -3.44 3.83 8.93
N PHE A 44 -4.35 4.80 8.79
CA PHE A 44 -5.70 4.75 9.35
C PHE A 44 -6.75 4.58 8.25
N PRO A 45 -7.92 3.94 8.51
CA PRO A 45 -8.98 3.77 7.52
C PRO A 45 -9.40 5.11 6.88
N ALA A 46 -9.58 6.14 7.72
CA ALA A 46 -9.95 7.48 7.27
C ALA A 46 -8.87 8.19 6.44
N ALA A 47 -7.61 7.74 6.53
CA ALA A 47 -6.47 8.30 5.79
C ALA A 47 -6.15 7.49 4.54
N LEU A 48 -6.64 6.26 4.42
CA LEU A 48 -6.22 5.27 3.45
C LEU A 48 -6.34 5.78 2.00
N LYS A 49 -7.50 6.33 1.64
CA LYS A 49 -7.72 6.97 0.33
C LYS A 49 -6.62 7.98 0.01
N ARG A 50 -6.34 8.89 0.95
CA ARG A 50 -5.39 9.99 0.77
C ARG A 50 -3.95 9.49 0.69
N VAL A 51 -3.59 8.47 1.48
CA VAL A 51 -2.25 7.86 1.40
C VAL A 51 -2.08 7.13 0.07
N ILE A 52 -3.08 6.39 -0.42
CA ILE A 52 -3.00 5.73 -1.73
C ILE A 52 -2.91 6.75 -2.87
N ALA A 53 -3.68 7.84 -2.81
CA ALA A 53 -3.60 8.92 -3.80
C ALA A 53 -2.19 9.54 -3.85
N LEU A 54 -1.60 9.86 -2.69
CA LEU A 54 -0.22 10.37 -2.61
C LEU A 54 0.80 9.34 -3.13
N ALA A 55 0.61 8.06 -2.83
CA ALA A 55 1.50 7.01 -3.32
C ALA A 55 1.39 6.84 -4.83
N ALA A 56 0.19 7.00 -5.40
CA ALA A 56 -0.05 6.92 -6.84
C ALA A 56 0.67 8.02 -7.64
N GLU A 57 1.00 9.17 -7.03
CA GLU A 57 1.85 10.20 -7.65
C GLU A 57 3.26 9.69 -7.99
N LYS A 58 3.76 8.70 -7.23
CA LYS A 58 5.09 8.10 -7.39
C LYS A 58 5.04 6.72 -8.04
N ALA A 59 3.98 5.97 -7.78
CA ALA A 59 3.74 4.63 -8.29
C ALA A 59 2.37 4.60 -9.00
N PRO A 60 2.28 5.02 -10.29
CA PRO A 60 1.01 5.22 -10.98
C PRO A 60 0.09 3.99 -11.01
N PHE A 61 0.66 2.78 -10.93
CA PHE A 61 -0.12 1.55 -10.86
C PHE A 61 -0.97 1.43 -9.59
N LEU A 62 -0.66 2.15 -8.51
CA LEU A 62 -1.53 2.24 -7.32
C LEU A 62 -2.80 3.04 -7.60
N GLY A 63 -2.81 3.87 -8.65
CA GLY A 63 -3.99 4.62 -9.08
C GLY A 63 -5.17 3.72 -9.47
N ARG A 64 -4.93 2.46 -9.84
CA ARG A 64 -6.00 1.48 -10.12
C ARG A 64 -6.80 1.05 -8.88
N LEU A 65 -6.27 1.33 -7.70
CA LEU A 65 -6.99 1.13 -6.42
C LEU A 65 -7.97 2.27 -6.15
N LEU A 66 -8.00 3.28 -7.02
CA LEU A 66 -8.92 4.40 -6.96
C LEU A 66 -9.88 4.36 -8.16
N ASP A 67 -11.13 4.71 -7.93
CA ASP A 67 -12.13 4.88 -8.98
C ASP A 67 -12.03 6.27 -9.66
N GLU A 68 -12.96 6.56 -10.56
CA GLU A 68 -13.00 7.82 -11.32
C GLU A 68 -13.21 9.07 -10.43
N ASP A 69 -13.85 8.90 -9.27
CA ASP A 69 -14.06 9.94 -8.26
C ASP A 69 -12.87 10.04 -7.28
N GLY A 70 -11.86 9.19 -7.46
CA GLY A 70 -10.68 9.06 -6.63
C GLY A 70 -10.95 8.36 -5.29
N GLU A 71 -12.11 7.74 -5.10
CA GLU A 71 -12.44 6.88 -3.96
C GLU A 71 -11.79 5.51 -4.10
N LEU A 72 -11.66 4.76 -3.00
CA LEU A 72 -11.14 3.39 -3.09
C LEU A 72 -12.11 2.50 -3.88
N THR A 73 -11.58 1.66 -4.77
CA THR A 73 -12.42 0.69 -5.48
C THR A 73 -13.08 -0.29 -4.50
N PRO A 74 -14.26 -0.86 -4.84
CA PRO A 74 -14.92 -1.86 -4.00
C PRO A 74 -14.01 -3.03 -3.62
N GLU A 75 -13.15 -3.49 -4.55
CA GLU A 75 -12.19 -4.57 -4.34
C GLU A 75 -11.10 -4.16 -3.33
N ALA A 76 -10.62 -2.92 -3.40
CA ALA A 76 -9.66 -2.38 -2.44
C ALA A 76 -10.30 -2.21 -1.05
N ILE A 77 -11.58 -1.84 -0.97
CA ILE A 77 -12.34 -1.76 0.28
C ILE A 77 -12.54 -3.15 0.88
N GLU A 78 -12.97 -4.13 0.08
CA GLU A 78 -13.16 -5.51 0.53
C GLU A 78 -11.85 -6.11 1.06
N GLU A 79 -10.75 -5.92 0.33
CA GLU A 79 -9.44 -6.40 0.74
C GLU A 79 -8.92 -5.65 1.97
N PHE A 80 -9.19 -4.34 2.07
CA PHE A 80 -8.91 -3.57 3.28
C PHE A 80 -9.67 -4.11 4.49
N ASP A 81 -10.97 -4.34 4.36
CA ASP A 81 -11.79 -4.88 5.43
C ASP A 81 -11.34 -6.29 5.80
N ARG A 82 -11.00 -7.14 4.83
CA ARG A 82 -10.40 -8.46 5.10
C ARG A 82 -9.13 -8.34 5.94
N LEU A 83 -8.18 -7.52 5.51
CA LEU A 83 -6.93 -7.29 6.25
C LEU A 83 -7.20 -6.69 7.63
N ARG A 84 -8.18 -5.77 7.73
CA ARG A 84 -8.58 -5.15 8.99
C ARG A 84 -9.23 -6.13 9.94
N PHE A 85 -10.14 -7.00 9.50
CA PHE A 85 -10.88 -7.94 10.35
C PHE A 85 -10.04 -9.16 10.73
N VAL A 86 -9.17 -9.63 9.83
CA VAL A 86 -8.14 -10.63 10.17
C VAL A 86 -7.20 -10.08 11.25
N ASN A 87 -6.81 -8.81 11.18
CA ASN A 87 -5.97 -8.16 12.21
C ASN A 87 -6.75 -7.74 13.48
N ALA A 88 -8.03 -7.35 13.37
CA ALA A 88 -8.86 -6.89 14.50
C ALA A 88 -9.30 -8.05 15.41
N ALA A 89 -9.27 -9.29 14.93
CA ALA A 89 -9.45 -10.47 15.77
C ALA A 89 -8.27 -10.70 16.75
N VAL A 90 -7.15 -9.99 16.60
CA VAL A 90 -5.89 -10.32 17.31
C VAL A 90 -5.41 -9.27 18.31
N SER A 91 -5.75 -7.98 18.26
CA SER A 91 -5.57 -7.09 19.43
C SER A 91 -6.09 -5.67 19.23
N SER A 92 -6.60 -5.13 20.33
CA SER A 92 -7.05 -3.76 20.55
C SER A 92 -6.22 -2.67 19.84
N MET A 93 -6.94 -1.86 19.07
CA MET A 93 -6.65 -0.48 18.66
C MET A 93 -5.39 0.17 19.24
N SER A 94 -4.33 0.25 18.44
CA SER A 94 -3.52 1.45 18.25
C SER A 94 -2.47 1.16 17.19
N ARG A 95 -2.61 1.83 16.03
CA ARG A 95 -1.70 1.76 14.88
C ARG A 95 -1.88 0.45 14.09
N PHE A 96 -2.01 0.57 12.78
CA PHE A 96 -1.79 -0.56 11.87
C PHE A 96 -0.29 -0.86 11.88
N SER A 97 0.24 -1.34 13.01
CA SER A 97 1.46 -2.13 12.97
C SER A 97 1.04 -3.47 12.38
N VAL A 98 1.49 -3.77 11.17
CA VAL A 98 1.42 -5.13 10.66
C VAL A 98 2.37 -5.97 11.51
N THR A 99 1.93 -6.39 12.70
CA THR A 99 2.60 -7.34 13.60
C THR A 99 1.51 -7.92 14.51
N SER A 100 1.22 -9.21 14.55
CA SER A 100 2.07 -10.39 14.31
C SER A 100 1.39 -11.43 13.39
N ASP A 101 2.00 -11.70 12.23
CA ASP A 101 1.94 -13.02 11.61
C ASP A 101 3.16 -13.15 10.71
N GLN A 102 4.18 -13.85 11.21
CA GLN A 102 5.38 -14.15 10.41
C GLN A 102 4.96 -14.91 9.14
N ASP A 103 3.89 -15.72 9.20
CA ASP A 103 3.37 -16.50 8.07
C ASP A 103 2.61 -15.66 7.06
N ILE A 104 1.80 -14.68 7.48
CA ILE A 104 1.19 -13.72 6.54
C ILE A 104 2.29 -12.84 5.94
N LYS A 105 3.26 -12.37 6.73
CA LYS A 105 4.40 -11.62 6.20
C LYS A 105 5.22 -12.44 5.20
N ASN A 106 5.48 -13.70 5.49
CA ASN A 106 6.26 -14.57 4.61
C ASN A 106 5.48 -14.89 3.34
N THR A 107 4.18 -15.20 3.46
CA THR A 107 3.29 -15.45 2.33
C THR A 107 3.17 -14.22 1.44
N GLU A 108 2.82 -13.07 2.00
CA GLU A 108 2.66 -11.82 1.25
C GLU A 108 3.99 -11.32 0.69
N ALA A 109 5.09 -11.39 1.45
CA ALA A 109 6.41 -11.07 0.91
C ALA A 109 6.86 -12.02 -0.20
N SER A 110 6.46 -13.30 -0.14
CA SER A 110 6.72 -14.27 -1.21
C SER A 110 5.92 -13.91 -2.46
N THR A 111 4.62 -13.66 -2.32
CA THR A 111 3.73 -13.23 -3.41
C THR A 111 4.24 -11.96 -4.08
N VAL A 112 4.65 -10.96 -3.29
CA VAL A 112 5.22 -9.71 -3.82
C VAL A 112 6.50 -9.96 -4.61
N ARG A 113 7.42 -10.79 -4.09
CA ARG A 113 8.67 -11.14 -4.80
C ARG A 113 8.41 -11.90 -6.10
N THR A 114 7.31 -12.64 -6.19
CA THR A 114 6.94 -13.38 -7.40
C THR A 114 6.29 -12.48 -8.46
N LEU A 115 5.44 -11.54 -8.05
CA LEU A 115 4.64 -10.74 -8.96
C LEU A 115 5.35 -9.47 -9.44
N PHE A 116 6.14 -8.83 -8.57
CA PHE A 116 6.80 -7.57 -8.86
C PHE A 116 8.25 -7.77 -9.29
N THR A 117 8.72 -6.95 -10.23
CA THR A 117 10.15 -6.83 -10.50
C THR A 117 10.85 -6.14 -9.32
N GLN A 118 12.17 -6.32 -9.17
CA GLN A 118 12.95 -5.64 -8.13
C GLN A 118 12.74 -4.11 -8.17
N ARG A 119 12.72 -3.53 -9.38
CA ARG A 119 12.44 -2.10 -9.59
C ARG A 119 11.01 -1.72 -9.16
N GLY A 120 10.03 -2.58 -9.41
CA GLY A 120 8.66 -2.35 -8.95
C GLY A 120 8.53 -2.40 -7.44
N ILE A 121 9.26 -3.30 -6.80
CA ILE A 121 9.34 -3.37 -5.33
C ILE A 121 9.95 -2.09 -4.75
N GLU A 122 11.05 -1.60 -5.33
CA GLU A 122 11.71 -0.35 -4.90
C GLU A 122 10.80 0.86 -5.07
N MET A 123 10.17 1.00 -6.23
CA MET A 123 9.20 2.06 -6.49
C MET A 123 8.03 2.02 -5.49
N LEU A 124 7.51 0.83 -5.18
CA LEU A 124 6.42 0.67 -4.23
C LEU A 124 6.86 1.09 -2.81
N LYS A 125 8.06 0.73 -2.38
CA LYS A 125 8.62 1.15 -1.08
C LYS A 125 8.73 2.66 -0.98
N GLU A 126 9.36 3.30 -1.96
CA GLU A 126 9.57 4.75 -2.00
C GLU A 126 8.23 5.50 -2.03
N ALA A 127 7.29 5.05 -2.87
CA ALA A 127 5.95 5.64 -2.95
C ALA A 127 5.20 5.54 -1.63
N THR A 128 5.30 4.39 -0.96
CA THR A 128 4.61 4.14 0.31
C THR A 128 5.21 4.98 1.44
N GLU A 129 6.54 5.04 1.53
CA GLU A 129 7.26 5.85 2.52
C GLU A 129 6.93 7.34 2.33
N TYR A 130 7.03 7.84 1.10
CA TYR A 130 6.66 9.21 0.74
C TYR A 130 5.24 9.54 1.19
N ALA A 131 4.26 8.69 0.84
CA ALA A 131 2.86 8.95 1.11
C ALA A 131 2.54 8.96 2.62
N VAL A 132 3.07 8.00 3.37
CA VAL A 132 2.81 7.86 4.81
C VAL A 132 3.45 9.02 5.59
N ILE A 133 4.71 9.37 5.30
CA ILE A 133 5.39 10.50 5.94
C ILE A 133 4.69 11.81 5.61
N THR A 134 4.36 12.04 4.33
CA THR A 134 3.69 13.26 3.87
C THR A 134 2.32 13.42 4.52
N TRP A 135 1.53 12.34 4.59
CA TRP A 135 0.25 12.39 5.30
C TRP A 135 0.44 12.71 6.79
N ASN A 136 1.39 12.05 7.46
CA ASN A 136 1.60 12.22 8.90
C ASN A 136 2.05 13.64 9.26
N ALA A 137 2.96 14.23 8.48
CA ALA A 137 3.39 15.62 8.66
C ALA A 137 2.22 16.61 8.52
N ASN A 138 1.33 16.39 7.56
CA ASN A 138 0.17 17.26 7.32
C ASN A 138 -0.95 17.05 8.33
N ARG A 139 -1.00 15.92 9.04
CA ARG A 139 -1.97 15.67 10.12
C ARG A 139 -1.75 16.56 11.34
N VAL A 140 -0.50 16.94 11.63
CA VAL A 140 -0.15 17.79 12.78
C VAL A 140 -0.61 19.24 12.58
N VAL A 141 -0.95 19.62 11.35
CA VAL A 141 -1.31 20.99 10.97
C VAL A 141 -2.82 21.24 10.93
N VAL A 142 -3.65 20.22 11.22
CA VAL A 142 -5.13 20.31 11.21
C VAL A 142 -5.71 20.08 12.60
#